data_AF-A0A2D5VCK0-F1
#
_entry.id   AF-A0A2D5VCK0-F1
#
_cell.length_a   1.000
_cell.length_b   1.000
_cell.length_c   1.000
_cell.angle_alpha   90.00
_cell.angle_beta   90.00
_cell.angle_gamma   90.00
#
_symmetry.space_group_name_H-M   'P 1'
#
loop_
_entity.id
_entity.type
_entity.pdbx_description
1 polymer ?
#
loop_
_entity_poly.entity_id
_entity_poly.type
_entity_poly.pdbx_seq_one_letter_code
_entity_poly.pdbx_strand_id
1 'polypeptide(L)'
;MDLYAGAWDSKHLIVYWDEMLYRLLEHTRQPQPTQVEKPRREGYTYKCNGRCNSLLLFGPQACWCLVKVTVQRKGIDYAECLRDLEKLETSLTPPTGNIKKIG
;
A
#
# COMPACT_ATOMS: atom_id res chain seq x y z
N MET A 1 -4.37 23.70 4.86
CA MET A 1 -3.98 22.31 4.50
C MET A 1 -3.11 22.39 3.24
N ASP A 2 -2.08 23.24 3.28
CA ASP A 2 -1.45 23.76 2.06
C ASP A 2 -0.14 23.04 1.74
N LEU A 3 0.45 22.38 2.74
CA LEU A 3 1.67 21.60 2.62
C LEU A 3 1.53 20.47 1.59
N TYR A 4 0.41 19.75 1.59
CA TYR A 4 0.16 18.64 0.65
C TYR A 4 -0.22 19.10 -0.76
N ALA A 5 -0.64 20.37 -0.91
CA ALA A 5 -0.97 20.97 -2.20
C ALA A 5 0.21 21.74 -2.81
N GLY A 6 1.36 21.74 -2.14
CA GLY A 6 2.58 22.42 -2.59
C GLY A 6 3.08 21.86 -3.92
N ALA A 7 3.73 22.73 -4.69
CA ALA A 7 4.50 22.31 -5.85
C ALA A 7 5.59 21.31 -5.44
N TRP A 8 6.00 20.47 -6.38
CA TRP A 8 7.11 19.55 -6.15
C TRP A 8 8.40 20.32 -5.84
N ASP A 9 9.01 20.01 -4.70
CA ASP A 9 10.32 20.53 -4.28
C ASP A 9 11.28 19.36 -4.10
N SER A 10 12.33 19.33 -4.92
CA SER A 10 13.35 18.28 -4.88
C SER A 10 14.13 18.24 -3.56
N LYS A 11 14.11 19.31 -2.77
CA LYS A 11 14.77 19.37 -1.45
C LYS A 11 13.86 18.92 -0.31
N HIS A 12 12.55 18.87 -0.54
CA HIS A 12 11.54 18.55 0.46
C HIS A 12 10.47 17.64 -0.15
N LEU A 13 10.84 16.36 -0.30
CA LEU A 13 9.92 15.36 -0.82
C LEU A 13 8.77 15.10 0.15
N ILE A 14 7.55 15.12 -0.38
CA ILE A 14 6.37 14.70 0.36
C ILE A 14 6.22 13.19 0.22
N VAL A 15 6.37 12.49 1.35
CA VAL A 15 6.17 11.04 1.45
C VAL A 15 5.04 10.77 2.43
N TYR A 16 4.07 9.98 1.98
CA TYR A 16 3.00 9.46 2.82
C TYR A 16 3.44 8.15 3.41
N TRP A 17 3.17 7.96 4.70
CA TRP A 17 3.44 6.74 5.43
C TRP A 17 2.13 6.22 6.01
N ASP A 18 1.82 4.95 5.76
CA ASP A 18 0.68 4.27 6.35
C ASP A 18 1.07 2.88 6.88
N GLU A 19 0.39 2.45 7.94
CA GLU A 19 0.59 1.14 8.56
C GLU A 19 -0.76 0.42 8.70
N MET A 20 -0.83 -0.80 8.19
CA MET A 20 -2.02 -1.63 8.24
C MET A 20 -1.70 -3.03 8.76
N LEU A 21 -2.27 -3.37 9.92
CA LEU A 21 -2.27 -4.72 10.49
C LEU A 21 -3.37 -5.55 9.83
N TYR A 22 -2.97 -6.47 8.97
CA TYR A 22 -3.89 -7.29 8.19
C TYR A 22 -4.04 -8.69 8.80
N ARG A 23 -5.27 -9.20 8.81
CA ARG A 23 -5.58 -10.56 9.24
C ARG A 23 -5.56 -11.49 8.03
N LEU A 24 -4.74 -12.54 8.08
CA LEU A 24 -4.69 -13.53 7.01
C LEU A 24 -5.90 -14.46 7.15
N LEU A 25 -6.84 -14.33 6.20
CA LEU A 25 -8.07 -15.10 6.17
C LEU A 25 -8.04 -16.08 5.00
N GLU A 26 -8.46 -17.31 5.26
CA GLU A 26 -8.63 -18.35 4.25
C GLU A 26 -10.09 -18.81 4.25
N HIS A 27 -10.66 -18.95 3.06
CA HIS A 27 -12.00 -19.52 2.89
C HIS A 27 -11.98 -20.99 3.30
N THR A 28 -12.80 -21.37 4.27
CA THR A 28 -12.85 -22.78 4.74
C THR A 28 -13.66 -23.69 3.83
N ARG A 29 -14.47 -23.12 2.93
CA ARG A 29 -15.37 -23.85 2.05
C ARG A 29 -15.31 -23.27 0.65
N GLN A 30 -15.29 -24.13 -0.37
CA GLN A 30 -15.45 -23.68 -1.75
C GLN A 30 -16.82 -23.03 -1.96
N PRO A 31 -16.92 -21.97 -2.78
CA PRO A 31 -18.18 -21.37 -3.15
C PRO A 31 -19.11 -22.45 -3.72
N GLN A 32 -20.37 -22.48 -3.28
CA GLN A 32 -21.32 -23.43 -3.85
C GLN A 32 -21.58 -23.09 -5.31
N PRO A 33 -21.72 -24.09 -6.20
CA PRO A 33 -22.05 -23.85 -7.60
C PRO A 33 -23.38 -23.09 -7.68
N THR A 34 -23.43 -22.13 -8.59
CA THR A 34 -24.63 -21.31 -8.78
C THR A 34 -25.71 -22.17 -9.39
N GLN A 35 -26.89 -22.26 -8.76
CA GLN A 35 -28.07 -22.87 -9.36
C GLN A 35 -28.79 -21.83 -10.22
N VAL A 36 -29.36 -22.25 -11.35
CA VAL A 36 -30.01 -21.38 -12.35
C VAL A 36 -31.07 -20.44 -11.75
N GLU A 37 -31.72 -20.86 -10.66
CA GLU A 37 -32.80 -20.11 -10.00
C GLU A 37 -32.37 -19.40 -8.70
N LYS A 38 -31.10 -19.49 -8.29
CA LYS A 38 -30.61 -18.89 -7.04
C LYS A 38 -29.40 -18.01 -7.29
N PRO A 39 -29.35 -16.81 -6.69
CA PRO A 39 -28.15 -15.98 -6.76
C PRO A 39 -26.97 -16.73 -6.14
N ARG A 40 -25.77 -16.48 -6.67
CA ARG A 40 -24.51 -17.02 -6.13
C ARG A 40 -24.42 -16.66 -4.64
N ARG A 41 -24.21 -17.67 -3.80
CA ARG A 41 -24.01 -17.50 -2.35
C ARG A 41 -22.61 -17.94 -1.98
N GLU A 42 -21.86 -17.02 -1.39
CA GLU A 42 -20.55 -17.31 -0.82
C GLU A 42 -20.70 -17.49 0.69
N GLY A 43 -20.03 -18.52 1.22
CA GLY A 43 -20.04 -18.77 2.66
C GLY A 43 -19.21 -17.72 3.40
N TYR A 44 -19.71 -17.26 4.54
CA TYR A 44 -19.03 -16.27 5.39
C TYR A 44 -18.05 -16.88 6.40
N THR A 45 -17.77 -18.18 6.31
CA THR A 45 -16.88 -18.86 7.24
C THR A 45 -15.43 -18.76 6.75
N TYR A 46 -14.58 -18.19 7.59
CA TYR A 46 -13.16 -18.01 7.33
C TYR A 46 -12.34 -18.61 8.46
N LYS A 47 -11.17 -19.13 8.11
CA LYS A 47 -10.14 -19.52 9.07
C LYS A 47 -9.12 -18.39 9.17
N CYS A 48 -8.79 -18.01 10.39
CA CYS A 48 -7.74 -17.03 10.67
C CYS A 48 -6.39 -17.74 10.73
N ASN A 49 -5.51 -17.44 9.77
CA ASN A 49 -4.17 -17.99 9.63
C ASN A 49 -3.08 -17.09 10.24
N GLY A 50 -3.48 -16.17 11.12
CA GLY A 50 -2.59 -15.24 11.81
C GLY A 50 -2.78 -13.80 11.32
N ARG A 51 -1.72 -13.00 11.47
CA ARG A 51 -1.69 -11.58 11.11
C ARG A 51 -0.36 -11.27 10.42
N CYS A 52 -0.37 -10.26 9.58
CA CYS A 52 0.83 -9.61 9.07
C CYS A 52 0.69 -8.10 9.27
N ASN A 53 1.82 -7.41 9.20
CA ASN A 53 1.89 -5.97 9.17
C ASN A 53 2.27 -5.53 7.76
N SER A 54 1.63 -4.48 7.26
CA SER A 54 1.99 -3.85 6.00
C SER A 54 2.34 -2.39 6.24
N LEU A 55 3.50 -1.98 5.74
CA LEU A 55 4.00 -0.62 5.76
C LEU A 55 3.97 -0.10 4.33
N LEU A 56 3.22 0.95 4.10
CA LEU A 56 3.04 1.61 2.81
C LEU A 56 3.75 2.96 2.85
N LEU A 57 4.63 3.18 1.88
CA LEU A 57 5.18 4.50 1.59
C LEU A 57 4.77 4.90 0.19
N PHE A 58 4.32 6.15 0.04
CA PHE A 58 3.83 6.64 -1.24
C PHE A 58 4.29 8.08 -1.48
N GLY A 59 4.90 8.32 -2.64
CA GLY A 59 5.29 9.65 -3.09
C GLY A 59 4.39 10.10 -4.24
N PRO A 60 3.31 10.87 -4.00
CA PRO A 60 2.36 11.24 -5.06
C PRO A 60 3.01 12.06 -6.16
N GLN A 61 3.90 12.98 -5.79
CA GLN A 61 4.53 13.89 -6.74
C GLN A 61 5.46 13.16 -7.72
N ALA A 62 6.07 12.04 -7.29
CA ALA A 62 6.96 11.21 -8.10
C ALA A 62 6.29 9.88 -8.53
N CYS A 63 5.00 9.69 -8.25
CA CYS A 63 4.20 8.53 -8.65
C CYS A 63 4.80 7.16 -8.31
N TRP A 64 5.48 7.02 -7.17
CA TRP A 64 6.01 5.74 -6.69
C TRP A 64 5.32 5.28 -5.41
N CYS A 65 5.35 3.97 -5.19
CA CYS A 65 4.78 3.30 -4.02
C CYS A 65 5.72 2.17 -3.59
N LEU A 66 6.02 2.09 -2.30
CA LEU A 66 6.76 1.00 -1.67
C LEU A 66 5.85 0.34 -0.64
N VAL A 67 5.71 -0.97 -0.72
CA VAL A 67 4.97 -1.75 0.27
C VAL A 67 5.89 -2.80 0.86
N LYS A 68 6.05 -2.79 2.18
CA LYS A 68 6.78 -3.82 2.92
C LYS A 68 5.81 -4.57 3.81
N VAL A 69 5.75 -5.89 3.62
CA VAL A 69 4.93 -6.77 4.45
C VAL A 69 5.83 -7.55 5.38
N THR A 70 5.56 -7.48 6.68
CA THR A 70 6.27 -8.23 7.72
C THR A 70 5.31 -9.11 8.51
N VAL A 71 5.83 -10.16 9.14
CA VAL A 71 5.00 -11.09 9.93
C VAL A 71 4.52 -10.44 11.24
N GLN A 72 5.31 -9.52 11.79
CA GLN A 72 5.04 -8.87 13.07
C GLN A 72 5.38 -7.38 12.97
N ARG A 73 4.75 -6.57 13.82
CA ARG A 73 5.08 -5.15 13.95
C ARG A 73 6.32 -4.98 14.82
N LYS A 74 7.49 -4.73 14.23
CA LYS A 74 8.72 -4.43 14.96
C LYS A 74 9.30 -3.09 14.51
N GLY A 75 9.92 -2.36 15.46
CA GLY A 75 10.59 -1.10 15.14
C GLY A 75 11.75 -1.25 14.16
N ILE A 76 12.37 -2.44 14.06
CA ILE A 76 13.40 -2.71 13.06
C ILE A 76 12.84 -2.65 11.63
N ASP A 77 11.60 -3.08 11.42
CA ASP A 77 10.96 -3.07 10.10
C ASP A 77 10.78 -1.63 9.58
N TYR A 78 10.52 -0.69 10.50
CA TYR A 78 10.43 0.74 10.21
C TYR A 78 11.78 1.32 9.83
N ALA A 79 12.82 1.01 10.60
CA ALA A 79 14.18 1.47 10.31
C ALA A 79 14.65 0.96 8.95
N GLU A 80 14.33 -0.29 8.61
CA GLU A 80 14.62 -0.82 7.28
C GLU A 80 13.79 -0.14 6.18
N CYS A 81 12.49 0.12 6.39
CA CYS A 81 11.68 0.87 5.42
C CYS A 81 12.25 2.27 5.14
N LEU A 82 12.73 2.97 6.18
CA LEU A 82 13.38 4.28 6.02
C LEU A 82 14.70 4.18 5.23
N ARG A 83 15.49 3.13 5.45
CA ARG A 83 16.70 2.87 4.64
C ARG A 83 16.37 2.55 3.19
N ASP A 84 15.25 1.87 2.93
CA ASP A 84 14.80 1.57 1.58
C ASP A 84 14.25 2.83 0.88
N LEU A 85 13.62 3.74 1.64
CA LEU A 85 13.20 5.06 1.15
C LEU A 85 14.38 5.92 0.69
N GLU A 86 15.45 6.01 1.49
CA GLU A 86 16.67 6.78 1.17
C GLU A 86 17.29 6.36 -0.18
N LYS A 87 17.33 5.05 -0.44
CA LYS A 87 17.82 4.51 -1.71
C LYS A 87 16.93 4.89 -2.88
N LEU A 88 15.61 4.89 -2.68
CA LEU A 88 14.65 5.29 -3.70
C LEU A 88 14.81 6.77 -4.03
N GLU A 89 14.86 7.65 -3.02
CA GLU A 89 15.06 9.09 -3.19
C GLU A 89 16.28 9.42 -4.06
N THR A 90 17.42 8.77 -3.79
CA THR A 90 18.67 8.98 -4.55
C THR A 90 18.51 8.68 -6.05
N SER A 91 17.57 7.81 -6.42
CA SER A 91 17.32 7.37 -7.79
C SER A 91 16.18 8.13 -8.50
N LEU A 92 15.40 8.94 -7.77
CA LEU A 92 14.25 9.64 -8.35
C LEU A 92 14.74 10.83 -9.18
N THR A 93 14.59 10.71 -10.50
CA THR A 93 14.66 11.87 -11.40
C THR A 93 13.36 12.67 -11.31
N PRO A 94 13.39 14.02 -11.39
CA PRO A 94 12.18 14.82 -11.52
C PRO A 94 11.31 14.24 -12.63
N PRO A 95 9.98 14.18 -12.47
CA PRO A 95 9.10 13.89 -13.60
C PRO A 95 9.29 15.01 -14.64
N THR A 96 10.14 14.76 -15.64
CA THR A 96 10.31 15.64 -16.79
C THR A 96 9.18 15.31 -17.75
N GLY A 97 8.01 15.89 -17.52
CA GLY A 97 6.86 15.58 -18.34
C GLY A 97 5.66 16.41 -17.98
N ASN A 98 5.26 17.28 -18.90
CA ASN A 98 3.97 17.97 -18.95
C ASN A 98 2.84 17.07 -18.41
N ILE A 99 2.41 17.31 -17.18
CA ILE A 99 1.15 16.76 -16.68
C ILE A 99 0.06 17.55 -17.39
N LYS A 100 -0.40 17.03 -18.53
CA LYS A 100 -1.65 17.49 -19.15
C LYS A 100 -2.73 17.34 -18.08
N LYS A 101 -3.29 18.46 -17.62
CA LYS A 101 -4.55 18.48 -16.85
C LYS A 101 -5.59 17.72 -17.68
N ILE A 102 -5.96 16.54 -17.22
CA ILE A 102 -7.15 15.84 -17.72
C ILE A 102 -8.32 16.57 -17.07
N GLY A 103 -9.10 17.27 -17.89
CA GLY A 103 -10.31 17.99 -17.49
C GLY A 103 -11.50 17.07 -17.33
#